data_AF-A0A1S2Y843-F1
#
_entry.id   AF-A0A1S2Y843-F1
#
_cell.length_a   1.000
_cell.length_b   1.000
_cell.length_c   1.000
_cell.angle_alpha   90.00
_cell.angle_beta   90.00
_cell.angle_gamma   90.00
#
_symmetry.space_group_name_H-M   'P 1'
#
loop_
_entity.id
_entity.type
_entity.pdbx_description
1 polymer ?
#
loop_
_entity_poly.entity_id
_entity_poly.type
_entity_poly.pdbx_seq_one_letter_code
_entity_poly.pdbx_strand_id
1 'polypeptide(L)'
;MLITFVLLGKYLECLAKGKTSDAIKKLVELTPTTDLLVVKDKDGRSIEERENDSLLIQTIDTLKVLHGTKIPTDGIVTWDSSYVNESMVTGESIPVLKEINTFVIGGTINWHGVLHIQATKVGSNTILRI
;
A
#
# COMPACT_ATOMS: atom_id res chain seq x y z
N MET A 1 -27.61 -42.35 15.96
CA MET A 1 -26.24 -42.38 16.53
C MET A 1 -25.14 -42.18 15.49
N LEU A 2 -25.27 -42.67 14.24
CA LEU A 2 -24.22 -42.51 13.21
C LEU A 2 -24.18 -41.10 12.59
N ILE A 3 -25.35 -40.51 12.32
CA ILE A 3 -25.49 -39.14 11.78
C ILE A 3 -24.88 -38.08 12.70
N THR A 4 -24.97 -38.25 14.02
CA THR A 4 -24.33 -37.35 15.00
C THR A 4 -22.81 -37.35 14.91
N PHE A 5 -22.18 -38.49 14.64
CA PHE A 5 -20.73 -38.56 14.42
C PHE A 5 -20.32 -37.91 13.09
N VAL A 6 -21.14 -38.04 12.04
CA VAL A 6 -20.88 -37.40 10.74
C VAL A 6 -20.98 -35.88 10.85
N LEU A 7 -21.99 -35.35 11.54
CA LEU A 7 -22.10 -33.90 11.78
C LEU A 7 -20.95 -33.38 12.66
N LEU A 8 -20.54 -34.14 13.68
CA LEU A 8 -19.41 -33.78 14.55
C LEU A 8 -18.08 -33.74 13.77
N GLY A 9 -17.86 -34.71 12.89
CA GLY A 9 -16.68 -34.73 12.00
C GLY A 9 -16.66 -33.53 11.07
N LYS A 10 -17.81 -33.19 10.47
CA LYS A 10 -17.95 -32.03 9.57
C LYS A 10 -17.81 -30.68 10.32
N TYR A 11 -18.23 -30.63 11.59
CA TYR A 11 -17.99 -29.49 12.48
C TYR A 11 -16.50 -29.31 12.80
N LEU A 12 -15.81 -30.40 13.17
CA LEU A 12 -14.36 -30.40 13.42
C LEU A 12 -13.55 -30.02 12.17
N GLU A 13 -13.96 -30.48 10.99
CA GLU A 13 -13.34 -30.12 9.71
C GLU A 13 -13.45 -28.62 9.42
N CYS A 14 -14.63 -28.04 9.67
CA CYS A 14 -14.85 -26.60 9.49
C CYS A 14 -14.04 -25.78 10.50
N LEU A 15 -13.91 -26.27 11.73
CA LEU A 15 -13.14 -25.63 12.81
C LEU A 15 -11.62 -25.67 12.53
N ALA A 16 -11.14 -26.77 11.93
CA ALA A 16 -9.75 -26.90 11.49
C ALA A 16 -9.42 -25.98 10.30
N LYS A 17 -10.35 -25.82 9.34
CA LYS A 17 -10.18 -24.91 8.19
C LYS A 17 -10.30 -23.43 8.57
N GLY A 18 -11.07 -23.08 9.60
CA GLY A 18 -11.30 -21.69 10.00
C GLY A 18 -10.09 -21.00 10.63
N LYS A 19 -9.29 -21.71 11.43
CA LYS A 19 -8.19 -21.12 12.22
C LYS A 19 -6.97 -20.69 11.40
N THR A 20 -6.78 -21.20 10.20
CA THR A 20 -5.65 -20.82 9.33
C THR A 20 -5.92 -19.54 8.54
N SER A 21 -7.17 -19.18 8.28
CA SER A 21 -7.50 -17.99 7.50
C SER A 21 -7.39 -16.69 8.32
N ASP A 22 -7.77 -16.72 9.61
CA ASP A 22 -7.73 -15.54 10.48
C ASP A 22 -6.31 -15.11 10.88
N ALA A 23 -5.37 -16.07 11.00
CA ALA A 23 -3.98 -15.76 11.30
C ALA A 23 -3.27 -15.07 10.11
N ILE A 24 -3.63 -15.45 8.87
CA ILE A 24 -3.10 -14.82 7.66
C ILE A 24 -3.66 -13.40 7.51
N LYS A 25 -4.97 -13.18 7.77
CA LYS A 25 -5.56 -11.83 7.76
C LYS A 25 -4.90 -10.89 8.76
N LYS A 26 -4.68 -11.35 10.00
CA LYS A 26 -4.03 -10.54 11.04
C LYS A 26 -2.57 -10.19 10.74
N LEU A 27 -1.83 -11.04 10.02
CA LEU A 27 -0.48 -10.72 9.57
C LEU A 27 -0.47 -9.64 8.46
N VAL A 28 -1.50 -9.61 7.62
CA VAL A 28 -1.65 -8.60 6.55
C VAL A 28 -2.12 -7.24 7.12
N GLU A 29 -2.99 -7.25 8.14
CA GLU A 29 -3.48 -6.03 8.80
C GLU A 29 -2.42 -5.32 9.67
N LEU A 30 -1.32 -6.00 10.01
CA LEU A 30 -0.27 -5.50 10.92
C LEU A 30 0.96 -4.93 10.22
N THR A 31 0.95 -4.78 8.90
CA THR A 31 1.99 -3.96 8.26
C THR A 31 1.47 -2.53 8.28
N PRO A 32 1.92 -1.68 9.21
CA PRO A 32 1.55 -0.29 9.15
C PRO A 32 2.14 0.24 7.84
N THR A 33 1.28 0.76 6.96
CA THR A 33 1.73 1.56 5.82
C THR A 33 2.22 2.87 6.42
N THR A 34 3.43 2.82 7.01
CA THR A 34 4.07 4.00 7.58
C THR A 34 4.59 4.81 6.42
N ASP A 35 3.75 5.70 5.93
CA ASP A 35 4.09 6.56 4.81
C ASP A 35 4.71 7.85 5.36
N LEU A 36 5.94 8.12 4.92
CA LEU A 36 6.63 9.36 5.28
C LEU A 36 6.04 10.50 4.46
N LEU A 37 5.26 11.33 5.13
CA LEU A 37 4.73 12.56 4.56
C LEU A 37 5.80 13.64 4.67
N VAL A 38 6.16 14.24 3.54
CA VAL A 38 7.12 15.35 3.49
C VAL A 38 6.35 16.64 3.37
N VAL A 39 6.23 17.35 4.49
CA VAL A 39 5.64 18.70 4.47
C VAL A 39 6.67 19.64 3.84
N LYS A 40 6.32 20.25 2.70
CA LYS A 40 7.10 21.34 2.09
C LYS A 40 6.59 22.69 2.55
N ASP A 41 7.50 23.61 2.85
CA ASP A 41 7.15 25.02 3.05
C ASP A 41 6.76 25.67 1.72
N LYS A 42 6.12 26.85 1.77
CA LYS A 42 5.82 27.69 0.61
C LYS A 42 7.07 28.03 -0.23
N ASP A 43 8.28 27.89 0.35
CA ASP A 43 9.58 28.10 -0.30
C ASP A 43 10.17 26.83 -0.97
N GLY A 44 9.45 25.70 -0.99
CA GLY A 44 9.88 24.45 -1.65
C GLY A 44 10.94 23.63 -0.91
N ARG A 45 11.34 24.05 0.31
CA ARG A 45 12.25 23.31 1.18
C ARG A 45 11.50 22.26 1.99
N SER A 46 12.04 21.04 2.04
CA SER A 46 11.56 19.96 2.91
C SER A 46 11.85 20.35 4.36
N ILE A 47 10.83 20.80 5.09
CA ILE A 47 11.01 21.34 6.46
C ILE A 47 10.93 20.23 7.50
N GLU A 48 10.06 19.24 7.28
CA GLU A 48 9.79 18.16 8.23
C GLU A 48 9.38 16.87 7.51
N GLU A 49 10.03 15.77 7.89
CA GLU A 49 9.57 14.41 7.60
C GLU A 49 8.71 13.97 8.78
N ARG A 50 7.39 13.82 8.59
CA ARG A 50 6.51 13.26 9.62
C ARG A 50 6.03 11.88 9.18
N GLU A 51 6.22 10.89 10.05
CA GLU A 51 5.45 9.64 9.95
C GLU A 51 3.99 10.01 10.22
N ASN A 52 3.17 9.94 9.18
CA ASN A 52 1.74 10.16 9.31
C ASN A 52 1.03 8.88 8.92
N ASP A 53 -0.03 8.56 9.65
CA ASP A 53 -0.88 7.45 9.27
C ASP A 53 -1.47 7.74 7.89
N SER A 54 -1.46 6.75 7.00
CA SER A 54 -1.97 6.84 5.62
C SER A 54 -3.36 7.50 5.49
N LEU A 55 -4.17 7.50 6.56
CA LEU A 55 -5.48 8.16 6.63
C LEU A 55 -5.44 9.71 6.62
N LEU A 56 -4.31 10.35 6.93
CA LEU A 56 -4.21 11.82 7.08
C LEU A 56 -3.67 12.54 5.83
N ILE A 57 -3.45 11.82 4.73
CA ILE A 57 -2.89 12.37 3.49
C ILE A 57 -3.94 13.22 2.77
N GLN A 58 -3.59 14.45 2.40
CA GLN A 58 -4.44 15.32 1.59
C GLN A 58 -4.02 15.33 0.12
N THR A 59 -4.94 15.76 -0.73
CA THR A 59 -4.63 16.00 -2.15
C THR A 59 -3.60 17.13 -2.24
N ILE A 60 -2.64 17.04 -3.17
CA ILE A 60 -1.53 17.99 -3.40
C ILE A 60 -0.34 17.81 -2.44
N ASP A 61 -0.44 16.96 -1.42
CA ASP A 61 0.69 16.66 -0.53
C ASP A 61 1.83 15.95 -1.29
N THR A 62 3.07 16.28 -0.95
CA THR A 62 4.26 15.57 -1.45
C THR A 62 4.66 14.47 -0.46
N LEU A 63 4.73 13.25 -0.93
CA LEU A 63 5.07 12.07 -0.16
C LEU A 63 6.42 11.54 -0.63
N LYS A 64 7.27 11.13 0.30
CA LYS A 64 8.54 10.50 0.01
C LYS A 64 8.42 9.01 0.24
N VAL A 65 8.43 8.27 -0.85
CA VAL A 65 8.35 6.81 -0.85
C VAL A 65 9.77 6.26 -0.85
N LEU A 66 10.11 5.48 0.17
CA LEU A 66 11.42 4.85 0.29
C LEU A 66 11.49 3.56 -0.53
N HIS A 67 12.69 3.02 -0.68
CA HIS A 67 12.87 1.72 -1.33
C HIS A 67 12.17 0.61 -0.52
N GLY A 68 11.52 -0.33 -1.20
CA GLY A 68 10.83 -1.46 -0.58
C GLY A 68 9.51 -1.11 0.12
N THR A 69 9.09 0.15 0.13
CA THR A 69 7.81 0.55 0.74
C THR A 69 6.68 0.54 -0.29
N LYS A 70 5.46 0.36 0.21
CA LYS A 70 4.25 0.50 -0.59
C LYS A 70 3.99 1.97 -0.87
N ILE A 71 3.40 2.26 -2.02
CA ILE A 71 2.91 3.61 -2.34
C ILE A 71 1.57 3.82 -1.61
N PRO A 72 1.41 4.84 -0.75
CA PRO A 72 0.18 5.09 0.00
C PRO A 72 -1.03 5.33 -0.88
N THR A 73 -0.82 6.07 -1.96
CA THR A 73 -1.89 6.79 -2.64
C THR A 73 -1.58 7.02 -4.11
N ASP A 74 -2.60 7.31 -4.92
CA ASP A 74 -2.43 7.58 -6.34
C ASP A 74 -1.86 8.99 -6.54
N GLY A 75 -0.85 9.11 -7.40
CA GLY A 75 -0.09 10.35 -7.50
C GLY A 75 0.69 10.51 -8.79
N ILE A 76 1.41 11.61 -8.88
CA ILE A 76 2.33 11.92 -9.97
C ILE A 76 3.73 12.09 -9.38
N VAL A 77 4.75 11.50 -10.00
CA VAL A 77 6.14 11.68 -9.58
C VAL A 77 6.57 13.13 -9.81
N THR A 78 7.09 13.77 -8.77
CA THR A 78 7.57 15.15 -8.80
C THR A 78 9.09 15.25 -8.81
N TRP A 79 9.78 14.33 -8.14
CA TRP A 79 11.25 14.24 -8.16
C TRP A 79 11.72 12.79 -8.15
N ASP A 80 12.93 12.60 -8.67
CA ASP A 80 13.61 11.33 -8.83
C ASP A 80 12.92 10.38 -9.82
N SER A 81 13.57 9.24 -10.07
CA SER A 81 13.05 8.16 -10.91
C SER A 81 13.30 6.84 -10.24
N SER A 82 12.32 5.94 -10.26
CA SER A 82 12.42 4.61 -9.65
C SER A 82 11.67 3.55 -10.45
N TYR A 83 12.03 2.30 -10.26
CA TYR A 83 11.25 1.16 -10.71
C TYR A 83 10.18 0.82 -9.68
N VAL A 84 8.93 0.76 -10.14
CA VAL A 84 7.77 0.42 -9.32
C VAL A 84 7.22 -0.92 -9.79
N ASN A 85 7.01 -1.82 -8.84
CA ASN A 85 6.38 -3.09 -9.09
C ASN A 85 4.86 -2.93 -9.00
N GLU A 86 4.20 -3.02 -10.16
CA GLU A 86 2.74 -2.90 -10.29
C GLU A 86 2.03 -4.27 -10.33
N SER A 87 2.74 -5.38 -10.10
CA SER A 87 2.18 -6.75 -10.22
C SER A 87 0.96 -6.99 -9.36
N MET A 88 0.87 -6.34 -8.19
CA MET A 88 -0.28 -6.44 -7.28
C MET A 88 -1.56 -5.79 -7.86
N VAL A 89 -1.43 -4.87 -8.83
CA VAL A 89 -2.55 -4.12 -9.40
C VAL A 89 -2.80 -4.50 -10.86
N THR A 90 -1.76 -4.50 -11.69
CA THR A 90 -1.87 -4.76 -13.14
C THR A 90 -1.65 -6.23 -13.50
N GLY A 91 -1.04 -7.03 -12.61
CA GLY A 91 -0.67 -8.42 -12.88
C GLY A 91 0.62 -8.57 -13.71
N GLU A 92 1.26 -7.48 -14.09
CA GLU A 92 2.53 -7.52 -14.83
C GLU A 92 3.70 -7.74 -13.86
N SER A 93 4.50 -8.79 -14.09
CA SER A 93 5.64 -9.10 -13.22
C SER A 93 6.86 -8.21 -13.45
N ILE A 94 6.88 -7.46 -14.55
CA ILE A 94 8.00 -6.61 -14.93
C ILE A 94 7.83 -5.25 -14.23
N PRO A 95 8.82 -4.77 -13.46
CA PRO A 95 8.76 -3.45 -12.86
C PRO A 95 8.71 -2.37 -13.93
N VAL A 96 7.85 -1.38 -13.71
CA VAL A 96 7.66 -0.24 -14.63
C VAL A 96 8.54 0.91 -14.14
N LEU A 97 9.29 1.51 -15.06
CA LEU A 97 10.06 2.73 -14.76
C LEU A 97 9.10 3.92 -14.57
N LYS A 98 9.23 4.62 -13.45
CA LYS A 98 8.50 5.85 -13.13
C LYS A 98 9.47 7.00 -13.06
N GLU A 99 9.27 7.97 -13.94
CA GLU A 99 10.06 9.20 -14.06
C GLU A 99 9.19 10.41 -13.68
N ILE A 100 9.78 11.59 -13.65
CA ILE A 100 9.10 12.85 -13.34
C ILE A 100 7.90 13.04 -14.29
N ASN A 101 6.76 13.46 -13.73
CA ASN A 101 5.45 13.57 -14.39
C ASN A 101 4.76 12.25 -14.77
N THR A 102 5.30 11.10 -14.38
CA THR A 102 4.63 9.81 -14.59
C THR A 102 3.64 9.52 -13.45
N PHE A 103 2.50 8.91 -13.79
CA PHE A 103 1.49 8.50 -12.82
C PHE A 103 1.91 7.23 -12.06
N VAL A 104 1.66 7.23 -10.75
CA VAL A 104 1.89 6.10 -9.84
C VAL A 104 0.58 5.67 -9.21
N ILE A 105 0.46 4.36 -9.00
CA ILE A 105 -0.74 3.74 -8.44
C ILE A 105 -0.48 3.41 -6.97
N GLY A 106 -1.37 3.85 -6.08
CA GLY A 106 -1.38 3.47 -4.68
C GLY A 106 -1.51 1.96 -4.53
N GLY A 107 -0.84 1.38 -3.54
CA GLY A 107 -0.80 -0.06 -3.30
C GLY A 107 0.31 -0.83 -4.02
N THR A 108 1.01 -0.19 -4.97
CA THR A 108 2.20 -0.75 -5.64
C THR A 108 3.45 -0.64 -4.77
N ILE A 109 4.53 -1.36 -5.09
CA ILE A 109 5.76 -1.37 -4.28
C ILE A 109 6.88 -0.65 -5.02
N ASN A 110 7.51 0.32 -4.36
CA ASN A 110 8.70 0.96 -4.87
C ASN A 110 9.91 0.03 -4.71
N TRP A 111 10.62 -0.31 -5.79
CA TRP A 111 11.78 -1.20 -5.71
C TRP A 111 13.11 -0.46 -5.57
N HIS A 112 13.33 0.63 -6.32
CA HIS A 112 14.69 1.13 -6.51
C HIS A 112 14.87 2.63 -6.28
N GLY A 113 15.38 2.99 -5.11
CA GLY A 113 15.68 4.38 -4.75
C GLY A 113 14.51 5.06 -4.04
N VAL A 114 14.63 6.37 -3.88
CA VAL A 114 13.61 7.20 -3.24
C VAL A 114 12.78 7.85 -4.34
N LEU A 115 11.46 7.86 -4.16
CA LEU A 115 10.53 8.46 -5.10
C LEU A 115 9.73 9.56 -4.39
N HIS A 116 9.71 10.75 -4.96
CA HIS A 116 8.84 11.81 -4.47
C HIS A 116 7.61 11.89 -5.34
N ILE A 117 6.45 11.72 -4.71
CA ILE A 117 5.16 11.70 -5.41
C ILE A 117 4.27 12.79 -4.86
N GLN A 118 3.48 13.42 -5.70
CA GLN A 118 2.41 14.32 -5.29
C GLN A 118 1.09 13.58 -5.33
N ALA A 119 0.38 13.56 -4.20
CA ALA A 119 -0.91 12.91 -4.05
C ALA A 119 -1.96 13.58 -4.94
N THR A 120 -2.58 12.80 -5.84
CA THR A 120 -3.66 13.30 -6.73
C THR A 120 -5.02 12.79 -6.32
N LYS A 121 -5.09 11.57 -5.79
CA LYS A 121 -6.31 10.99 -5.23
C LYS A 121 -5.95 10.31 -3.93
N VAL A 122 -6.77 10.50 -2.90
CA VAL A 122 -6.56 9.98 -1.54
C VAL A 122 -7.82 9.24 -1.05
N GLY A 123 -7.63 8.25 -0.17
CA GLY A 123 -8.69 7.49 0.50
C GLY A 123 -9.67 6.80 -0.47
N SER A 124 -10.96 7.13 -0.39
CA SER A 124 -12.00 6.46 -1.18
C SER A 124 -11.93 6.74 -2.70
N ASN A 125 -11.05 7.65 -3.13
CA ASN A 125 -10.83 7.99 -4.54
C ASN A 125 -9.62 7.30 -5.17
N THR A 126 -8.85 6.50 -4.42
CA THR A 126 -7.74 5.72 -4.99
C THR A 126 -8.23 4.46 -5.71
N ILE A 127 -7.45 3.98 -6.68
CA ILE A 127 -7.77 2.78 -7.48
C ILE A 127 -7.95 1.56 -6.58
N LEU A 128 -7.10 1.42 -5.57
CA LEU A 128 -7.31 0.52 -4.45
C LEU A 128 -7.94 1.33 -3.32
N ARG A 129 -9.16 0.99 -2.88
CA ARG A 129 -9.79 1.60 -1.70
C ARG A 129 -9.03 1.15 -0.44
N ILE A 130 -7.93 1.82 -0.12
CA ILE A 130 -7.12 1.59 1.08
C ILE A 130 -7.34 2.75 2.04
#